data_AF-A0A6J2R914-F1
#
_entry.id   AF-A0A6J2R914-F1
#
_cell.length_a   1.000
_cell.length_b   1.000
_cell.length_c   1.000
_cell.angle_alpha   90.00
_cell.angle_beta   90.00
_cell.angle_gamma   90.00
#
_symmetry.space_group_name_H-M   'P 1'
#
loop_
_entity.id
_entity.type
_entity.pdbx_description
1 polymer ?
#
loop_
_entity_poly.entity_id
_entity_poly.type
_entity_poly.pdbx_seq_one_letter_code
_entity_poly.pdbx_strand_id
1 'polypeptide(L)'
;MEAHASVNQHPPRNGPQSNQKRNGRRKQPQHSADIVFSKGASIQTLPSLSKQLKGLTECVIGLQYVWEYRSPSKSVPPHYQCKLCAVSRLQHDMLAHVKGWKHSFRYLKKVHPDKVTHEQEEAIRDPAVRKAIKEVTAEVEKTEGRGQLKVILKEPYEVLAFKGLRSAAPKVMPPLAPGMGIKGPPPFAPRFSESRFPGDFPPQRGPLSDYPVGDYEGAWFRRL
;
A
#
# COMPACT_ATOMS: atom_id res chain seq x y z
N MET A 1 25.38 42.42 -58.15
CA MET A 1 24.06 42.91 -58.60
C MET A 1 23.40 41.74 -59.29
N GLU A 2 22.18 41.32 -59.04
CA GLU A 2 21.18 41.52 -58.00
C GLU A 2 20.13 40.43 -58.30
N ALA A 3 19.22 40.24 -57.35
CA ALA A 3 18.21 39.20 -57.29
C ALA A 3 17.33 39.03 -58.55
N HIS A 4 16.60 37.92 -58.63
CA HIS A 4 15.13 37.87 -58.77
C HIS A 4 14.72 36.38 -58.94
N ALA A 5 14.21 35.74 -57.89
CA ALA A 5 12.78 35.63 -57.56
C ALA A 5 12.03 34.68 -58.49
N SER A 6 11.85 33.42 -58.08
CA SER A 6 10.85 32.53 -58.65
C SER A 6 9.68 32.42 -57.67
N VAL A 7 8.63 33.15 -58.01
CA VAL A 7 7.28 33.08 -57.47
C VAL A 7 6.66 31.77 -57.96
N ASN A 8 6.15 30.93 -57.06
CA ASN A 8 5.09 30.00 -57.42
C ASN A 8 3.98 30.06 -56.37
N GLN A 9 2.83 30.54 -56.83
CA GLN A 9 1.60 30.70 -56.07
C GLN A 9 0.85 29.36 -55.97
N HIS A 10 0.20 29.16 -54.82
CA HIS A 10 -0.78 28.12 -54.56
C HIS A 10 -2.06 28.26 -55.41
N PRO A 11 -2.81 27.17 -55.61
CA PRO A 11 -4.26 27.20 -55.57
C PRO A 11 -4.82 26.60 -54.25
N PRO A 12 -5.97 27.07 -53.75
CA PRO A 12 -6.49 26.69 -52.44
C PRO A 12 -7.65 25.67 -52.52
N ARG A 13 -8.00 25.20 -51.30
CA ARG A 13 -9.29 24.71 -50.81
C ARG A 13 -9.53 23.19 -50.70
N ASN A 14 -9.47 22.78 -49.43
CA ASN A 14 -10.58 22.20 -48.66
C ASN A 14 -11.04 20.78 -48.99
N GLY A 15 -10.42 19.82 -48.30
CA GLY A 15 -11.05 18.56 -47.90
C GLY A 15 -11.09 18.44 -46.37
N PRO A 16 -12.12 17.82 -45.76
CA PRO A 16 -12.36 17.88 -44.33
C PRO A 16 -11.28 17.09 -43.57
N GLN A 17 -10.55 17.78 -42.70
CA GLN A 17 -9.66 17.18 -41.71
C GLN A 17 -10.50 16.33 -40.75
N SER A 18 -10.54 15.01 -40.99
CA SER A 18 -10.96 14.06 -39.97
C SER A 18 -9.94 14.12 -38.84
N ASN A 19 -10.32 14.81 -37.78
CA ASN A 19 -9.54 15.05 -36.59
C ASN A 19 -9.43 13.73 -35.80
N GLN A 20 -8.59 12.80 -36.29
CA GLN A 20 -8.18 11.64 -35.50
C GLN A 20 -7.25 12.16 -34.41
N LYS A 21 -7.86 12.52 -33.26
CA LYS A 21 -7.17 12.63 -31.97
C LYS A 21 -6.49 11.28 -31.72
N ARG A 22 -5.25 11.15 -32.18
CA ARG A 22 -4.33 10.12 -31.74
C ARG A 22 -4.08 10.40 -30.26
N ASN A 23 -4.87 9.74 -29.41
CA ASN A 23 -4.60 9.63 -27.99
C ASN A 23 -3.23 8.95 -27.85
N GLY A 24 -2.18 9.76 -27.80
CA GLY A 24 -0.87 9.32 -27.40
C GLY A 24 -1.01 8.74 -26.00
N ARG A 25 -1.07 7.40 -25.92
CA ARG A 25 -0.81 6.67 -24.68
C ARG A 25 0.63 7.02 -24.30
N ARG A 26 0.79 8.14 -23.60
CA ARG A 26 2.02 8.50 -22.90
C ARG A 26 2.31 7.28 -22.03
N LYS A 27 3.36 6.51 -22.39
CA LYS A 27 3.92 5.48 -21.54
C LYS A 27 4.46 6.22 -20.32
N GLN A 28 3.59 6.45 -19.34
CA GLN A 28 3.96 7.15 -18.12
C GLN A 28 5.05 6.30 -17.45
N PRO A 29 6.21 6.85 -17.10
CA PRO A 29 7.20 6.13 -16.30
C PRO A 29 6.60 5.87 -14.91
N GLN A 30 5.95 4.72 -14.74
CA GLN A 30 5.04 4.51 -13.60
C GLN A 30 5.75 4.19 -12.29
N HIS A 31 7.04 3.88 -12.31
CA HIS A 31 7.71 3.29 -11.17
C HIS A 31 8.03 4.32 -10.07
N SER A 32 8.33 5.58 -10.39
CA SER A 32 8.83 6.58 -9.41
C SER A 32 7.81 7.62 -8.92
N ALA A 33 6.60 7.63 -9.46
CA ALA A 33 5.58 8.63 -9.13
C ALA A 33 4.70 8.22 -7.93
N ASP A 34 3.99 9.19 -7.34
CA ASP A 34 2.93 8.92 -6.36
C ASP A 34 1.70 8.30 -7.06
N ILE A 35 1.01 7.42 -6.37
CA ILE A 35 -0.15 6.67 -6.86
C ILE A 35 -1.41 7.34 -6.33
N VAL A 36 -2.29 7.73 -7.25
CA VAL A 36 -3.55 8.40 -6.94
C VAL A 36 -4.72 7.45 -7.19
N PHE A 37 -5.58 7.27 -6.20
CA PHE A 37 -6.79 6.44 -6.27
C PHE A 37 -7.94 7.05 -5.47
N SER A 38 -9.17 6.74 -5.85
CA SER A 38 -10.39 7.18 -5.19
C SER A 38 -10.86 6.11 -4.18
N LYS A 39 -11.24 6.55 -2.98
CA LYS A 39 -11.89 5.72 -1.95
C LYS A 39 -13.21 6.38 -1.57
N GLY A 40 -14.31 5.90 -2.14
CA GLY A 40 -15.60 6.59 -2.05
C GLY A 40 -15.53 7.94 -2.77
N ALA A 41 -15.97 9.02 -2.11
CA ALA A 41 -15.87 10.39 -2.63
C ALA A 41 -14.49 11.05 -2.44
N SER A 42 -13.56 10.41 -1.72
CA SER A 42 -12.25 10.98 -1.41
C SER A 42 -11.17 10.52 -2.40
N ILE A 43 -10.31 11.44 -2.84
CA ILE A 43 -9.08 11.12 -3.58
C ILE A 43 -7.95 10.90 -2.57
N GLN A 44 -7.22 9.81 -2.72
CA GLN A 44 -6.06 9.45 -1.91
C GLN A 44 -4.81 9.39 -2.78
N THR A 45 -3.70 9.89 -2.22
CA THR A 45 -2.38 9.83 -2.84
C THR A 45 -1.45 9.09 -1.90
N LEU A 46 -0.73 8.10 -2.41
CA LEU A 46 0.30 7.38 -1.67
C LEU A 46 1.62 7.39 -2.46
N PRO A 47 2.78 7.40 -1.80
CA PRO A 47 4.05 7.23 -2.51
C PRO A 47 4.11 5.84 -3.16
N SER A 48 4.76 5.70 -4.32
CA SER A 48 4.99 4.35 -4.89
C SER A 48 5.91 3.51 -4.01
N LEU A 49 5.81 2.18 -4.12
CA LEU A 49 6.68 1.26 -3.38
C LEU A 49 8.16 1.54 -3.69
N SER A 50 8.51 1.83 -4.95
CA SER A 50 9.89 2.19 -5.29
C SER A 50 10.36 3.46 -4.60
N LYS A 51 9.50 4.48 -4.49
CA LYS A 51 9.81 5.75 -3.82
C LYS A 51 10.04 5.52 -2.33
N GLN A 52 9.22 4.68 -1.70
CA GLN A 52 9.43 4.30 -0.29
C GLN A 52 10.71 3.47 -0.09
N LEU A 53 11.09 2.63 -1.06
CA LEU A 53 12.31 1.82 -0.97
C LEU A 53 13.59 2.64 -1.20
N LYS A 54 13.55 3.73 -1.97
CA LYS A 54 14.72 4.59 -2.21
C LYS A 54 15.25 5.26 -0.94
N GLY A 55 14.38 5.59 0.00
CA GLY A 55 14.76 6.24 1.27
C GLY A 55 15.29 5.28 2.33
N LEU A 56 15.43 3.98 2.02
CA LEU A 56 15.80 2.97 2.99
C LEU A 56 17.22 2.45 2.77
N THR A 57 17.96 2.38 3.86
CA THR A 57 19.31 1.79 3.95
C THR A 57 19.28 0.27 4.02
N GLU A 58 18.11 -0.32 4.30
CA GLU A 58 17.93 -1.77 4.35
C GLU A 58 18.23 -2.42 2.99
N CYS A 59 18.84 -3.60 3.06
CA CYS A 59 19.17 -4.36 1.87
C CYS A 59 17.93 -5.04 1.30
N VAL A 60 17.63 -4.76 0.03
CA VAL A 60 16.43 -5.25 -0.65
C VAL A 60 16.81 -5.79 -2.01
N ILE A 61 16.62 -7.08 -2.23
CA ILE A 61 16.89 -7.76 -3.51
C ILE A 61 15.60 -8.35 -4.07
N GLY A 62 15.61 -8.74 -5.34
CA GLY A 62 14.49 -9.49 -5.91
C GLY A 62 13.24 -8.65 -6.20
N LEU A 63 13.32 -7.33 -6.27
CA LEU A 63 12.17 -6.48 -6.61
C LEU A 63 11.61 -6.77 -8.01
N GLN A 64 12.41 -7.33 -8.92
CA GLN A 64 11.97 -7.81 -10.23
C GLN A 64 10.88 -8.89 -10.17
N TYR A 65 10.76 -9.59 -9.04
CA TYR A 65 9.70 -10.56 -8.80
C TYR A 65 8.45 -9.98 -8.13
N VAL A 66 8.46 -8.68 -7.81
CA VAL A 66 7.35 -7.97 -7.18
C VAL A 66 6.57 -7.20 -8.25
N TRP A 67 5.29 -7.52 -8.36
CA TRP A 67 4.38 -6.92 -9.32
C TRP A 67 3.41 -6.01 -8.59
N GLU A 68 3.28 -4.78 -9.08
CA GLU A 68 2.39 -3.77 -8.57
C GLU A 68 1.22 -3.60 -9.55
N TYR A 69 0.01 -3.91 -9.09
CA TYR A 69 -1.20 -3.80 -9.87
C TYR A 69 -1.91 -2.50 -9.49
N ARG A 70 -1.99 -1.58 -10.45
CA ARG A 70 -2.75 -0.34 -10.31
C ARG A 70 -4.03 -0.46 -11.09
N SER A 71 -5.14 -0.12 -10.45
CA SER A 71 -6.45 -0.01 -11.09
C SER A 71 -6.42 1.10 -12.14
N PRO A 72 -6.66 0.80 -13.44
CA PRO A 72 -6.81 1.83 -14.46
C PRO A 72 -7.95 2.81 -14.15
N SER A 73 -9.03 2.33 -13.53
CA SER A 73 -10.15 3.16 -13.07
C SER A 73 -9.85 3.97 -11.82
N LYS A 74 -8.65 3.78 -11.21
CA LYS A 74 -8.25 4.41 -9.94
C LYS A 74 -9.24 4.14 -8.81
N SER A 75 -10.06 3.09 -8.90
CA SER A 75 -11.18 2.85 -7.98
C SER A 75 -10.77 2.14 -6.68
N VAL A 76 -9.57 1.55 -6.67
CA VAL A 76 -9.02 0.77 -5.56
C VAL A 76 -7.55 1.09 -5.34
N PRO A 77 -7.03 0.90 -4.11
CA PRO A 77 -5.61 1.05 -3.83
C PRO A 77 -4.76 0.07 -4.64
N PRO A 78 -3.48 0.36 -4.86
CA PRO A 78 -2.57 -0.55 -5.56
C PRO A 78 -2.36 -1.84 -4.76
N HIS A 79 -2.40 -2.96 -5.47
CA HIS A 79 -2.20 -4.30 -4.90
C HIS A 79 -0.87 -4.87 -5.36
N TYR A 80 -0.18 -5.57 -4.46
CA TYR A 80 1.16 -6.08 -4.72
C TYR A 80 1.16 -7.59 -4.66
N GLN A 81 1.90 -8.20 -5.59
CA GLN A 81 2.12 -9.64 -5.64
C GLN A 81 3.62 -9.92 -5.73
N CYS A 82 4.16 -10.65 -4.76
CA CYS A 82 5.48 -11.22 -4.87
C CYS A 82 5.37 -12.61 -5.52
N LYS A 83 5.88 -12.76 -6.75
CA LYS A 83 5.89 -14.03 -7.49
C LYS A 83 6.87 -15.04 -6.89
N LEU A 84 7.95 -14.55 -6.29
CA LEU A 84 8.94 -15.39 -5.63
C LEU A 84 8.38 -16.05 -4.37
N CYS A 85 7.65 -15.28 -3.57
CA CYS A 85 7.08 -15.75 -2.32
C CYS A 85 5.67 -16.32 -2.44
N ALA A 86 5.00 -16.13 -3.59
CA ALA A 86 3.59 -16.41 -3.81
C ALA A 86 2.65 -15.71 -2.81
N VAL A 87 3.00 -14.47 -2.42
CA VAL A 87 2.25 -13.68 -1.44
C VAL A 87 1.62 -12.46 -2.13
N SER A 88 0.34 -12.21 -1.84
CA SER A 88 -0.41 -11.03 -2.29
C SER A 88 -0.86 -10.18 -1.09
N ARG A 89 -0.47 -8.90 -1.09
CA ARG A 89 -0.72 -7.96 0.02
C ARG A 89 -0.82 -6.51 -0.47
N LEU A 90 -1.20 -5.61 0.43
CA LEU A 90 -1.15 -4.16 0.21
C LEU A 90 0.27 -3.62 0.37
N GLN A 91 0.48 -2.35 0.05
CA GLN A 91 1.81 -1.73 0.02
C GLN A 91 2.59 -1.86 1.33
N HIS A 92 1.99 -1.50 2.46
CA HIS A 92 2.66 -1.51 3.76
C HIS A 92 3.20 -2.91 4.10
N ASP A 93 2.36 -3.92 3.93
CA ASP A 93 2.72 -5.31 4.17
C ASP A 93 3.76 -5.81 3.15
N MET A 94 3.68 -5.36 1.90
CA MET A 94 4.67 -5.69 0.88
C MET A 94 6.04 -5.09 1.20
N LEU A 95 6.09 -3.87 1.75
CA LEU A 95 7.35 -3.27 2.21
C LEU A 95 7.98 -4.08 3.34
N ALA A 96 7.20 -4.49 4.34
CA ALA A 96 7.70 -5.36 5.41
C ALA A 96 8.16 -6.72 4.87
N HIS A 97 7.43 -7.26 3.88
CA HIS A 97 7.74 -8.54 3.24
C HIS A 97 9.08 -8.52 2.49
N VAL A 98 9.33 -7.53 1.63
CA VAL A 98 10.55 -7.48 0.80
C VAL A 98 11.81 -7.17 1.59
N LYS A 99 11.69 -6.53 2.75
CA LYS A 99 12.79 -6.33 3.72
C LYS A 99 13.04 -7.57 4.58
N GLY A 100 12.13 -8.53 4.55
CA GLY A 100 12.19 -9.72 5.40
C GLY A 100 13.21 -10.73 4.90
N TRP A 101 13.88 -11.40 5.83
CA TRP A 101 14.87 -12.44 5.52
C TRP A 101 14.29 -13.59 4.69
N LYS A 102 13.00 -13.92 4.84
CA LYS A 102 12.32 -14.98 4.06
C LYS A 102 12.32 -14.68 2.56
N HIS A 103 12.11 -13.42 2.19
CA HIS A 103 12.13 -13.01 0.78
C HIS A 103 13.55 -13.10 0.22
N SER A 104 14.53 -12.54 0.95
CA SER A 104 15.93 -12.59 0.55
C SER A 104 16.44 -14.03 0.41
N PHE A 105 16.12 -14.90 1.37
CA PHE A 105 16.48 -16.32 1.32
C PHE A 105 15.93 -17.01 0.07
N ARG A 106 14.63 -16.82 -0.25
CA ARG A 106 14.03 -17.42 -1.45
C ARG A 106 14.65 -16.88 -2.73
N TYR A 107 15.10 -15.63 -2.73
CA TYR A 107 15.76 -15.03 -3.89
C TYR A 107 17.13 -15.65 -4.07
N LEU A 108 17.94 -15.66 -3.01
CA LEU A 108 19.28 -16.25 -3.02
C LEU A 108 19.20 -17.73 -3.40
N LYS A 109 18.30 -18.52 -2.80
CA LYS A 109 18.14 -19.94 -3.16
C LYS A 109 17.78 -20.16 -4.64
N LYS A 110 17.10 -19.21 -5.27
CA LYS A 110 16.67 -19.31 -6.67
C LYS A 110 17.72 -18.81 -7.67
N VAL A 111 18.41 -17.72 -7.34
CA VAL A 111 19.33 -17.02 -8.27
C VAL A 111 20.80 -17.33 -7.96
N HIS A 112 21.13 -17.49 -6.67
CA HIS A 112 22.47 -17.78 -6.15
C HIS A 112 22.44 -18.99 -5.21
N PRO A 113 22.06 -20.18 -5.70
CA PRO A 113 22.03 -21.38 -4.86
C PRO A 113 23.42 -21.66 -4.24
N ASP A 114 24.50 -21.28 -4.93
CA ASP A 114 25.88 -21.47 -4.48
C ASP A 114 26.25 -20.64 -3.24
N LYS A 115 25.55 -19.52 -3.01
CA LYS A 115 25.77 -18.64 -1.84
C LYS A 115 24.90 -19.00 -0.64
N VAL A 116 23.98 -19.97 -0.77
CA VAL A 116 23.06 -20.38 0.28
C VAL A 116 23.39 -21.80 0.72
N THR A 117 24.25 -21.91 1.72
CA THR A 117 24.62 -23.20 2.31
C THR A 117 23.57 -23.73 3.29
N HIS A 118 22.75 -22.83 3.86
CA HIS A 118 21.80 -23.15 4.91
C HIS A 118 20.39 -23.43 4.40
N GLU A 119 19.66 -24.27 5.13
CA GLU A 119 18.26 -24.53 4.87
C GLU A 119 17.34 -23.46 5.48
N GLN A 120 16.10 -23.40 4.97
CA GLN A 120 15.12 -22.44 5.47
C GLN A 120 14.78 -22.70 6.94
N GLU A 121 14.77 -23.96 7.37
CA GLU A 121 14.48 -24.35 8.75
C GLU A 121 15.57 -23.89 9.72
N GLU A 122 16.84 -24.01 9.32
CA GLU A 122 17.98 -23.50 10.10
C GLU A 122 17.87 -21.99 10.27
N ALA A 123 17.50 -21.26 9.22
CA ALA A 123 17.21 -19.83 9.32
C ALA A 123 16.01 -19.52 10.21
N ILE A 124 15.07 -20.44 10.43
CA ILE A 124 13.98 -20.25 11.41
C ILE A 124 14.51 -20.45 12.83
N ARG A 125 15.34 -21.46 13.06
CA ARG A 125 15.85 -21.81 14.40
C ARG A 125 16.96 -20.89 14.88
N ASP A 126 17.88 -20.53 14.00
CA ASP A 126 19.10 -19.80 14.34
C ASP A 126 19.09 -18.35 13.82
N PRO A 127 19.14 -17.34 14.70
CA PRO A 127 19.26 -15.94 14.29
C PRO A 127 20.60 -15.61 13.61
N ALA A 128 21.68 -16.35 13.85
CA ALA A 128 22.97 -16.16 13.20
C ALA A 128 22.88 -16.45 11.69
N VAL A 129 22.17 -17.52 11.32
CA VAL A 129 21.88 -17.86 9.91
C VAL A 129 21.06 -16.75 9.25
N ARG A 130 20.07 -16.16 9.94
CA ARG A 130 19.32 -15.00 9.41
C ARG A 130 20.23 -13.80 9.14
N LYS A 131 21.21 -13.57 10.02
CA LYS A 131 22.19 -12.50 9.85
C LYS A 131 23.10 -12.77 8.64
N ALA A 132 23.63 -13.98 8.52
CA ALA A 132 24.45 -14.39 7.36
C ALA A 132 23.69 -14.23 6.04
N ILE A 133 22.42 -14.65 5.98
CA ILE A 133 21.56 -14.44 4.80
C ILE A 133 21.45 -12.95 4.45
N LYS A 134 21.32 -12.06 5.45
CA LYS A 134 21.27 -10.61 5.21
C LYS A 134 22.60 -10.06 4.71
N GLU A 135 23.72 -10.56 5.21
CA GLU A 135 25.07 -10.15 4.75
C GLU A 135 25.30 -10.55 3.29
N VAL A 136 24.99 -11.80 2.93
CA VAL A 136 25.03 -12.28 1.54
C VAL A 136 24.07 -11.48 0.64
N THR A 137 22.87 -11.16 1.15
CA THR A 137 21.90 -10.31 0.45
C THR A 137 22.49 -8.93 0.15
N ALA A 138 23.18 -8.32 1.12
CA ALA A 138 23.82 -7.01 0.95
C ALA A 138 24.95 -7.05 -0.10
N GLU A 139 25.68 -8.16 -0.17
CA GLU A 139 26.70 -8.38 -1.20
C GLU A 139 26.07 -8.49 -2.59
N VAL A 140 25.04 -9.32 -2.73
CA VAL A 140 24.32 -9.52 -4.00
C VAL A 140 23.62 -8.24 -4.45
N GLU A 141 23.10 -7.44 -3.52
CA GLU A 141 22.54 -6.13 -3.86
C GLU A 141 23.59 -5.18 -4.44
N LYS A 142 24.84 -5.23 -3.99
CA LYS A 142 25.91 -4.38 -4.54
C LYS A 142 26.29 -4.81 -5.96
N THR A 143 26.20 -6.10 -6.27
CA THR A 143 26.57 -6.63 -7.60
C THR A 143 25.43 -6.52 -8.61
N GLU A 144 24.19 -6.87 -8.22
CA GLU A 144 23.02 -6.91 -9.11
C GLU A 144 22.11 -5.67 -8.98
N GLY A 145 22.20 -4.97 -7.85
CA GLY A 145 21.23 -3.96 -7.45
C GLY A 145 19.98 -4.54 -6.79
N ARG A 146 19.05 -3.64 -6.43
CA ARG A 146 17.78 -4.01 -5.78
C ARG A 146 16.78 -4.69 -6.73
N GLY A 147 17.00 -4.55 -8.05
CA GLY A 147 16.02 -4.86 -9.09
C GLY A 147 14.96 -3.76 -9.26
N GLN A 148 14.14 -3.88 -10.31
CA GLN A 148 13.05 -2.94 -10.61
C GLN A 148 11.70 -3.66 -10.54
N LEU A 149 10.75 -3.09 -9.79
CA LEU A 149 9.40 -3.64 -9.69
C LEU A 149 8.63 -3.49 -11.00
N LYS A 150 7.73 -4.45 -11.28
CA LYS A 150 6.89 -4.43 -12.49
C LYS A 150 5.54 -3.80 -12.19
N VAL A 151 5.27 -2.62 -12.75
CA VAL A 151 3.94 -1.98 -12.65
C VAL A 151 3.04 -2.49 -13.76
N ILE A 152 1.84 -2.94 -13.39
CA ILE A 152 0.81 -3.47 -14.28
C ILE A 152 -0.47 -2.66 -14.08
N LEU A 153 -0.93 -2.01 -15.15
CA LEU A 153 -2.24 -1.38 -15.17
C LEU A 153 -3.30 -2.45 -15.45
N LYS A 154 -3.82 -3.05 -14.38
CA LYS A 154 -4.91 -4.03 -14.45
C LYS A 154 -5.74 -3.91 -13.19
N GLU A 155 -7.04 -4.11 -13.34
CA GLU A 155 -7.95 -4.10 -12.21
C GLU A 155 -7.60 -5.22 -11.21
N PRO A 156 -7.35 -4.90 -9.92
CA PRO A 156 -6.98 -5.91 -8.94
C PRO A 156 -7.99 -7.05 -8.79
N TYR A 157 -9.30 -6.80 -8.91
CA TYR A 157 -10.32 -7.85 -8.82
C TYR A 157 -10.25 -8.89 -9.96
N GLU A 158 -9.64 -8.57 -11.10
CA GLU A 158 -9.44 -9.49 -12.23
C GLU A 158 -8.19 -10.38 -12.06
N VAL A 159 -7.38 -10.13 -11.03
CA VAL A 159 -6.17 -10.89 -10.78
C VAL A 159 -6.50 -11.98 -9.77
N LEU A 160 -6.32 -13.24 -10.19
CA LEU A 160 -6.59 -14.42 -9.35
C LEU A 160 -5.93 -14.35 -7.96
N ALA A 161 -4.74 -13.77 -7.88
CA ALA A 161 -4.00 -13.61 -6.64
C ALA A 161 -4.66 -12.69 -5.60
N PHE A 162 -5.63 -11.86 -6.01
CA PHE A 162 -6.37 -10.95 -5.14
C PHE A 162 -7.84 -11.37 -4.96
N LYS A 163 -8.24 -12.53 -5.49
CA LYS A 163 -9.60 -13.06 -5.29
C LYS A 163 -9.85 -13.24 -3.78
N GLY A 164 -10.94 -12.66 -3.29
CA GLY A 164 -11.31 -12.69 -1.86
C GLY A 164 -10.71 -11.55 -1.01
N LEU A 165 -9.80 -10.72 -1.55
CA LEU A 165 -9.38 -9.49 -0.85
C LEU A 165 -10.46 -8.42 -1.00
N ARG A 166 -11.08 -8.03 0.11
CA ARG A 166 -12.08 -6.94 0.13
C ARG A 166 -11.55 -5.62 -0.43
N SER A 167 -10.24 -5.39 -0.34
CA SER A 167 -9.58 -4.19 -0.86
C SER A 167 -9.46 -4.16 -2.39
N ALA A 168 -9.55 -5.31 -3.06
CA ALA A 168 -9.36 -5.44 -4.50
C ALA A 168 -10.64 -5.16 -5.30
N ALA A 169 -11.81 -5.25 -4.66
CA ALA A 169 -13.09 -4.90 -5.23
C ALA A 169 -13.40 -3.41 -5.00
N PRO A 170 -13.86 -2.67 -6.02
CA PRO A 170 -14.36 -1.32 -5.83
C PRO A 170 -15.49 -1.31 -4.80
N LYS A 171 -15.48 -0.34 -3.88
CA LYS A 171 -16.64 -0.10 -3.02
C LYS A 171 -17.74 0.53 -3.87
N VAL A 172 -18.59 -0.30 -4.47
CA VAL A 172 -19.89 0.14 -4.94
C VAL A 172 -20.70 0.47 -3.68
N MET A 173 -20.93 1.75 -3.41
CA MET A 173 -21.97 2.11 -2.44
C MET A 173 -23.26 1.49 -2.97
N PRO A 174 -24.00 0.72 -2.15
CA PRO A 174 -25.37 0.40 -2.52
C PRO A 174 -26.07 1.72 -2.87
N PRO A 175 -26.93 1.76 -3.90
CA PRO A 175 -27.84 2.89 -4.06
C PRO A 175 -28.49 3.14 -2.70
N LEU A 176 -28.45 4.37 -2.20
CA LEU A 176 -29.35 4.77 -1.12
C LEU A 176 -30.75 4.41 -1.63
N ALA A 177 -31.34 3.37 -1.05
CA ALA A 177 -32.66 2.92 -1.44
C ALA A 177 -33.59 4.15 -1.44
N PRO A 178 -34.20 4.52 -2.58
CA PRO A 178 -35.18 5.59 -2.59
C PRO A 178 -36.37 5.12 -1.74
N GLY A 179 -36.58 5.75 -0.59
CA GLY A 179 -37.83 5.57 0.17
C GLY A 179 -37.75 4.77 1.47
N MET A 180 -36.80 5.08 2.36
CA MET A 180 -37.13 5.03 3.80
C MET A 180 -37.05 6.44 4.35
N GLY A 181 -38.20 7.10 4.44
CA GLY A 181 -38.35 8.34 5.18
C GLY A 181 -37.80 8.20 6.59
N ILE A 182 -37.44 9.32 7.20
CA ILE A 182 -37.08 9.44 8.61
C ILE A 182 -38.31 8.99 9.41
N LYS A 183 -38.43 7.69 9.68
CA LYS A 183 -39.37 7.17 10.65
C LYS A 183 -38.78 7.53 12.01
N GLY A 184 -39.50 8.36 12.74
CA GLY A 184 -39.14 8.77 14.09
C GLY A 184 -38.87 7.57 15.01
N PRO A 185 -38.31 7.82 16.21
CA PRO A 185 -37.92 6.76 17.11
C PRO A 185 -39.12 5.86 17.46
N PRO A 186 -38.92 4.54 17.61
CA PRO A 186 -39.98 3.63 18.04
C PRO A 186 -40.49 4.03 19.44
N PRO A 187 -41.78 3.77 19.77
CA PRO A 187 -42.41 4.30 20.99
C PRO A 187 -42.00 3.60 22.29
N PHE A 188 -40.89 2.85 22.30
CA PHE A 188 -40.41 2.12 23.48
C PHE A 188 -38.91 2.31 23.68
N ALA A 189 -38.53 3.52 24.11
CA ALA A 189 -37.29 3.77 24.83
C ALA A 189 -37.52 4.94 25.81
N PRO A 190 -37.15 4.83 27.10
CA PRO A 190 -37.34 5.92 28.05
C PRO A 190 -36.48 7.12 27.65
N ARG A 191 -37.12 8.30 27.56
CA ARG A 191 -36.43 9.58 27.44
C ARG A 191 -35.47 9.74 28.62
N PHE A 192 -34.18 9.79 28.36
CA PHE A 192 -33.26 10.44 29.28
C PHE A 192 -33.39 11.95 29.09
N SER A 193 -34.28 12.55 29.86
CA SER A 193 -34.22 13.97 30.19
C SER A 193 -34.25 14.07 31.71
N GLU A 194 -33.09 14.47 32.23
CA GLU A 194 -32.84 15.25 33.44
C GLU A 194 -33.79 15.15 34.65
N SER A 195 -33.14 15.07 35.81
CA SER A 195 -33.61 15.60 37.09
C SER A 195 -34.63 14.77 37.87
N ARG A 196 -34.12 13.73 38.55
CA ARG A 196 -34.26 13.53 40.01
C ARG A 196 -33.74 12.15 40.39
N PHE A 197 -32.64 12.10 41.13
CA PHE A 197 -32.36 10.98 42.02
C PHE A 197 -33.05 11.27 43.36
N PRO A 198 -34.03 10.47 43.81
CA PRO A 198 -34.39 10.39 45.22
C PRO A 198 -33.80 9.10 45.83
N GLY A 199 -33.02 9.26 46.91
CA GLY A 199 -32.79 8.34 48.05
C GLY A 199 -32.39 6.89 47.76
N ASP A 200 -31.37 6.29 48.36
CA ASP A 200 -30.92 6.40 49.75
C ASP A 200 -29.49 5.84 49.87
N PHE A 201 -28.57 6.59 50.48
CA PHE A 201 -27.34 6.04 51.06
C PHE A 201 -27.31 6.42 52.55
N PRO A 202 -27.04 5.47 53.47
CA PRO A 202 -27.04 5.72 54.90
C PRO A 202 -25.83 6.56 55.34
N PRO A 203 -25.89 7.25 56.49
CA PRO A 203 -25.12 8.46 56.71
C PRO A 203 -23.83 8.26 57.54
N GLN A 204 -22.91 9.22 57.33
CA GLN A 204 -21.81 9.67 58.20
C GLN A 204 -20.55 8.81 58.31
N ARG A 205 -19.38 9.40 57.99
CA ARG A 205 -18.56 10.24 58.90
C ARG A 205 -17.09 10.28 58.45
N GLY A 206 -16.52 11.48 58.28
CA GLY A 206 -15.11 11.74 58.64
C GLY A 206 -14.10 12.03 57.52
N PRO A 207 -13.24 13.06 57.64
CA PRO A 207 -12.28 13.52 56.62
C PRO A 207 -10.81 13.14 56.93
N LEU A 208 -9.98 12.93 55.90
CA LEU A 208 -8.50 13.06 55.92
C LEU A 208 -8.01 12.92 54.46
N SER A 209 -7.52 13.97 53.79
CA SER A 209 -6.15 14.53 53.83
C SER A 209 -5.04 13.47 53.80
N ASP A 210 -4.15 13.66 52.81
CA ASP A 210 -2.81 13.11 52.62
C ASP A 210 -2.68 11.69 52.02
N TYR A 211 -2.31 11.65 50.73
CA TYR A 211 -1.50 10.55 50.19
C TYR A 211 -0.32 11.12 49.38
N PRO A 212 0.93 10.69 49.66
CA PRO A 212 2.14 11.30 49.13
C PRO A 212 2.43 10.89 47.68
N VAL A 213 3.06 11.82 46.96
CA VAL A 213 3.81 11.57 45.73
C VAL A 213 4.92 10.55 46.04
N GLY A 214 4.90 9.42 45.33
CA GLY A 214 5.93 8.40 45.41
C GLY A 214 6.23 7.82 44.04
N ASP A 215 7.45 8.07 43.58
CA ASP A 215 8.07 7.50 42.38
C ASP A 215 7.92 5.98 42.29
N TYR A 216 7.63 5.48 41.09
CA TYR A 216 7.94 4.10 40.71
C TYR A 216 8.46 4.08 39.27
N GLU A 217 9.78 4.16 39.15
CA GLU A 217 10.52 3.52 38.08
C GLU A 217 10.29 2.00 38.11
N GLY A 218 10.33 1.39 36.92
CA GLY A 218 10.80 0.01 36.78
C GLY A 218 9.74 -1.06 36.50
N ALA A 219 10.06 -1.87 35.48
CA ALA A 219 9.55 -3.22 35.19
C ALA A 219 8.56 -3.38 34.02
N TRP A 220 8.96 -2.91 32.83
CA TRP A 220 8.46 -3.50 31.57
C TRP A 220 9.42 -4.60 31.10
N PHE A 221 9.18 -5.85 31.52
CA PHE A 221 9.68 -7.01 30.79
C PHE A 221 8.77 -8.23 30.90
N ARG A 222 8.60 -8.86 29.74
CA ARG A 222 8.16 -10.23 29.44
C ARG A 222 6.66 -10.51 29.46
N ARG A 223 6.17 -10.93 28.28
CA ARG A 223 5.58 -12.26 28.18
C ARG A 223 5.88 -12.88 26.82
N LEU A 224 6.39 -14.12 26.89
CA LEU A 224 6.60 -15.06 25.78
C LEU A 224 5.28 -15.36 25.06
#